data_AF-A0AAV9SV13-F1
#
_entry.id   AF-A0AAV9SV13-F1
#
_cell.length_a   1.000
_cell.length_b   1.000
_cell.length_c   1.000
_cell.angle_alpha   90.00
_cell.angle_beta   90.00
_cell.angle_gamma   90.00
#
_symmetry.space_group_name_H-M   'P 1'
#
loop_
_entity.id
_entity.type
_entity.pdbx_description
1 polymer ?
#
loop_
_entity_poly.entity_id
_entity_poly.type
_entity_poly.pdbx_seq_one_letter_code
_entity_poly.pdbx_strand_id
1 'polypeptide(L)'
;MRFSALTAAGLLALPGVSANLHELAVAAGKKYFGTATDNSELTDTAYVAMLKDSKMFGQITPGNGQKWQFTEKSQGVFSYTSGDEIAALAKTNGQLLRCHTLVWHSQLPSWVSSGTWTKEQLTAIIDTHVSNVAGHYKGQCYAWDVVNEALNEDGTYRDSVFYKVLGTDFIPISFKAAAAADPDAKLYYNDYNIELAGGKQKEVLNIIKSVKDAGARIDGLGLQAHLIVGSAGSRSALAAVLKSYVDAGVTEVAYTELDIRHKAIPADAAAQEQQATDYVSVVGACLDVPECVGVTIWDFTDKYSWIPSVFPGTGEALPWDENLKPKPAYTSISSLLAAAGTGGAAAPATSAPPAAAAPTSAAAAATSEPAAAEPTPESSAPPAAEPTTVPESSAPAAPVTTPKASVPAAAPAPASTLVTSVKSKCAGGAAAEAAPTAAVAAGGAARWAQCGGIGFTGATACQTGLTCEKQNDYYSQCV
;
A
#
# COMPACT_ATOMS: atom_id res chain seq x y z
N MET A 1 28.91 -20.78 55.76
CA MET A 1 27.94 -19.82 55.18
C MET A 1 26.75 -20.61 54.66
N ARG A 2 25.54 -20.04 54.66
CA ARG A 2 24.29 -20.77 54.37
C ARG A 2 23.90 -20.68 52.88
N PHE A 3 23.25 -21.74 52.41
CA PHE A 3 22.19 -21.83 51.37
C PHE A 3 21.80 -20.51 50.66
N SER A 4 21.58 -20.51 49.34
CA SER A 4 20.57 -21.37 48.69
C SER A 4 20.84 -21.62 47.21
N ALA A 5 20.31 -22.74 46.71
CA ALA A 5 20.16 -22.97 45.28
C ALA A 5 19.10 -22.03 44.70
N LEU A 6 19.39 -21.43 43.54
CA LEU A 6 18.35 -20.92 42.63
C LEU A 6 18.41 -21.70 41.32
N THR A 7 17.26 -22.25 40.97
CA THR A 7 16.96 -22.84 39.67
C THR A 7 17.25 -21.86 38.54
N ALA A 8 18.20 -22.19 37.66
CA ALA A 8 18.34 -21.54 36.37
C ALA A 8 17.18 -22.02 35.47
N ALA A 9 16.15 -21.19 35.33
CA ALA A 9 15.21 -21.33 34.22
C ALA A 9 15.98 -21.02 32.93
N GLY A 10 16.22 -22.03 32.11
CA GLY A 10 16.91 -21.86 30.83
C GLY A 10 16.07 -21.01 29.88
N LEU A 11 16.43 -19.74 29.75
CA LEU A 11 15.87 -18.88 28.71
C LEU A 11 16.41 -19.40 27.37
N LEU A 12 15.52 -19.93 26.52
CA LEU A 12 15.92 -20.39 25.19
C LEU A 12 16.53 -19.22 24.42
N ALA A 13 17.56 -19.51 23.62
CA ALA A 13 17.99 -18.59 22.57
C ALA A 13 16.79 -18.29 21.66
N LEU A 14 16.35 -17.03 21.65
CA LEU A 14 15.34 -16.59 20.70
C LEU A 14 15.96 -16.66 19.29
N PRO A 15 15.34 -17.40 18.34
CA PRO A 15 15.79 -17.35 16.96
C PRO A 15 15.65 -15.91 16.44
N GLY A 16 16.46 -15.56 15.43
CA GLY A 16 16.46 -14.22 14.85
C GLY A 16 15.03 -13.76 14.54
N VAL A 17 14.67 -12.58 15.04
CA VAL A 17 13.32 -12.03 14.91
C VAL A 17 13.06 -11.72 13.44
N SER A 18 12.48 -12.71 12.74
CA SER A 18 11.72 -12.48 11.52
C SER A 18 10.56 -11.59 11.91
N ALA A 19 10.73 -10.30 11.62
CA ALA A 19 9.83 -9.25 12.01
C ALA A 19 8.63 -9.24 11.07
N ASN A 20 7.64 -10.02 11.48
CA ASN A 20 6.32 -10.12 10.88
C ASN A 20 5.66 -8.73 10.81
N LEU A 21 5.65 -8.11 9.62
CA LEU A 21 5.32 -6.68 9.47
C LEU A 21 3.91 -6.35 9.94
N HIS A 22 2.92 -7.22 9.69
CA HIS A 22 1.57 -7.02 10.20
C HIS A 22 1.46 -7.16 11.72
N GLU A 23 2.10 -8.16 12.35
CA GLU A 23 2.13 -8.25 13.83
C GLU A 23 2.73 -7.00 14.47
N LEU A 24 3.80 -6.45 13.88
CA LEU A 24 4.40 -5.20 14.36
C LEU A 24 3.52 -3.97 14.09
N ALA A 25 2.87 -3.88 12.94
CA ALA A 25 1.93 -2.80 12.64
C ALA A 25 0.73 -2.80 13.60
N VAL A 26 0.19 -3.97 13.94
CA VAL A 26 -0.88 -4.11 14.95
C VAL A 26 -0.39 -3.74 16.34
N ALA A 27 0.82 -4.16 16.74
CA ALA A 27 1.44 -3.71 17.98
C ALA A 27 1.62 -2.18 18.03
N ALA A 28 1.95 -1.56 16.89
CA ALA A 28 2.05 -0.11 16.71
C ALA A 28 0.69 0.61 16.55
N GLY A 29 -0.44 -0.07 16.81
CA GLY A 29 -1.78 0.52 16.81
C GLY A 29 -2.42 0.67 15.43
N LYS A 30 -1.87 0.04 14.38
CA LYS A 30 -2.43 0.04 13.03
C LYS A 30 -3.32 -1.18 12.77
N LYS A 31 -4.24 -1.06 11.84
CA LYS A 31 -5.17 -2.13 11.49
C LYS A 31 -4.50 -3.22 10.66
N TYR A 32 -3.59 -2.86 9.76
CA TYR A 32 -2.85 -3.81 8.94
C TYR A 32 -1.50 -3.29 8.43
N PHE A 33 -0.64 -4.24 8.07
CA PHE A 33 0.35 -4.08 7.00
C PHE A 33 -0.02 -5.13 5.95
N GLY A 34 -0.07 -4.76 4.68
CA GLY A 34 -0.63 -5.59 3.61
C GLY A 34 0.20 -5.56 2.33
N THR A 35 -0.20 -6.37 1.36
CA THR A 35 0.44 -6.43 0.04
C THR A 35 -0.58 -6.71 -1.05
N ALA A 36 -0.33 -6.23 -2.27
CA ALA A 36 -1.05 -6.69 -3.45
C ALA A 36 -0.48 -8.03 -3.97
N THR A 37 -1.24 -8.69 -4.84
CA THR A 37 -0.82 -9.89 -5.59
C THR A 37 -1.76 -10.08 -6.79
N ASP A 38 -1.34 -10.83 -7.79
CA ASP A 38 -2.13 -11.22 -8.95
C ASP A 38 -2.16 -12.75 -9.19
N ASN A 39 -3.17 -13.21 -9.92
CA ASN A 39 -3.48 -14.64 -10.09
C ASN A 39 -2.32 -15.49 -10.66
N SER A 40 -1.44 -14.89 -11.47
CA SER A 40 -0.30 -15.58 -12.10
C SER A 40 0.80 -15.99 -11.11
N GLU A 41 0.99 -15.20 -10.05
CA GLU A 41 2.01 -15.41 -9.01
C GLU A 41 1.69 -16.62 -8.11
N LEU A 42 0.41 -16.99 -8.02
CA LEU A 42 -0.06 -18.06 -7.13
C LEU A 42 0.48 -19.46 -7.48
N THR A 43 1.17 -19.58 -8.62
CA THR A 43 1.88 -20.80 -9.01
C THR A 43 3.27 -20.92 -8.37
N ASP A 44 3.86 -19.82 -7.87
CA ASP A 44 5.13 -19.85 -7.15
C ASP A 44 4.90 -20.19 -5.66
N THR A 45 5.21 -21.44 -5.32
CA THR A 45 5.03 -21.94 -3.95
C THR A 45 5.88 -21.24 -2.88
N ALA A 46 7.01 -20.61 -3.24
CA ALA A 46 7.85 -19.89 -2.29
C ALA A 46 7.29 -18.49 -2.03
N TYR A 47 6.85 -17.79 -3.08
CA TYR A 47 6.11 -16.55 -2.99
C TYR A 47 4.82 -16.73 -2.16
N VAL A 48 3.97 -17.70 -2.53
CA VAL A 48 2.71 -17.99 -1.83
C VAL A 48 2.92 -18.39 -0.37
N ALA A 49 4.06 -19.01 -0.03
CA ALA A 49 4.36 -19.34 1.36
C ALA A 49 4.55 -18.10 2.25
N MET A 50 5.06 -16.99 1.70
CA MET A 50 5.17 -15.70 2.38
C MET A 50 3.86 -14.91 2.31
N LEU A 51 3.22 -14.84 1.12
CA LEU A 51 1.96 -14.13 0.89
C LEU A 51 0.86 -14.55 1.89
N LYS A 52 0.77 -15.86 2.18
CA LYS A 52 -0.26 -16.42 3.06
C LYS A 52 0.06 -16.32 4.56
N ASP A 53 1.27 -15.88 4.93
CA ASP A 53 1.59 -15.67 6.33
C ASP A 53 0.88 -14.39 6.81
N SER A 54 -0.27 -14.57 7.44
CA SER A 54 -1.10 -13.47 7.93
C SER A 54 -0.39 -12.60 8.98
N LYS A 55 0.71 -13.10 9.58
CA LYS A 55 1.57 -12.32 10.48
C LYS A 55 2.48 -11.36 9.71
N MET A 56 2.91 -11.74 8.51
CA MET A 56 3.68 -10.87 7.61
C MET A 56 2.74 -9.86 6.94
N PHE A 57 1.65 -10.35 6.34
CA PHE A 57 0.68 -9.55 5.60
C PHE A 57 -0.74 -9.81 6.13
N GLY A 58 -1.30 -8.88 6.89
CA GLY A 58 -2.66 -8.99 7.44
C GLY A 58 -3.76 -8.50 6.50
N GLN A 59 -3.39 -8.06 5.29
CA GLN A 59 -4.31 -7.54 4.29
C GLN A 59 -3.79 -7.83 2.88
N ILE A 60 -4.70 -8.18 1.97
CA ILE A 60 -4.42 -8.49 0.55
C ILE A 60 -5.25 -7.58 -0.37
N THR A 61 -4.66 -7.14 -1.48
CA THR A 61 -5.34 -6.45 -2.58
C THR A 61 -5.19 -7.26 -3.88
N PRO A 62 -6.27 -7.57 -4.63
CA PRO A 62 -6.14 -8.17 -5.95
C PRO A 62 -5.66 -7.13 -6.96
N GLY A 63 -4.45 -7.29 -7.50
CA GLY A 63 -3.84 -6.31 -8.41
C GLY A 63 -4.60 -6.12 -9.71
N ASN A 64 -5.28 -7.16 -10.22
CA ASN A 64 -6.05 -7.09 -11.47
C ASN A 64 -7.43 -7.75 -11.42
N GLY A 65 -7.59 -8.92 -10.80
CA GLY A 65 -8.78 -9.78 -10.95
C GLY A 65 -10.17 -9.20 -10.62
N GLN A 66 -10.26 -8.01 -10.01
CA GLN A 66 -11.51 -7.29 -9.73
C GLN A 66 -11.78 -6.08 -10.63
N LYS A 67 -10.82 -5.61 -11.44
CA LYS A 67 -10.98 -4.46 -12.35
C LYS A 67 -11.98 -4.76 -13.48
N TRP A 68 -12.67 -3.71 -13.98
CA TRP A 68 -13.83 -3.81 -14.90
C TRP A 68 -13.60 -4.74 -16.10
N GLN A 69 -12.44 -4.70 -16.79
CA GLN A 69 -12.19 -5.58 -17.94
C GLN A 69 -12.21 -7.09 -17.63
N PHE A 70 -12.00 -7.49 -16.36
CA PHE A 70 -12.04 -8.87 -15.91
C PHE A 70 -13.42 -9.24 -15.37
N THR A 71 -14.06 -8.32 -14.63
CA THR A 71 -15.35 -8.56 -13.97
C THR A 71 -16.55 -8.43 -14.89
N GLU A 72 -16.52 -7.56 -15.92
CA GLU A 72 -17.62 -7.36 -16.87
C GLU A 72 -17.09 -7.09 -18.30
N LYS A 73 -16.36 -8.06 -18.86
CA LYS A 73 -15.74 -7.98 -20.20
C LYS A 73 -16.73 -7.72 -21.34
N SER A 74 -18.02 -8.00 -21.14
CA SER A 74 -19.10 -7.69 -22.08
C SER A 74 -20.34 -7.29 -21.29
N GLN A 75 -21.11 -6.32 -21.78
CA GLN A 75 -22.22 -5.69 -21.05
C GLN A 75 -23.19 -6.72 -20.47
N GLY A 76 -23.37 -6.69 -19.14
CA GLY A 76 -24.25 -7.60 -18.39
C GLY A 76 -23.74 -9.04 -18.25
N VAL A 77 -22.50 -9.35 -18.68
CA VAL A 77 -21.88 -10.68 -18.57
C VAL A 77 -20.75 -10.60 -17.55
N PHE A 78 -21.08 -10.96 -16.30
CA PHE A 78 -20.14 -10.91 -15.19
C PHE A 78 -19.33 -12.19 -15.01
N SER A 79 -18.07 -12.05 -14.58
CA SER A 79 -17.18 -13.17 -14.22
C SER A 79 -16.32 -12.77 -13.02
N TYR A 80 -16.48 -13.48 -11.91
CA TYR A 80 -15.75 -13.18 -10.67
C TYR A 80 -14.53 -14.07 -10.42
N THR A 81 -14.33 -15.11 -11.25
CA THR A 81 -13.32 -16.19 -11.07
C THR A 81 -11.95 -15.71 -10.58
N SER A 82 -11.35 -14.70 -11.22
CA SER A 82 -10.01 -14.20 -10.85
C SER A 82 -10.00 -13.45 -9.51
N GLY A 83 -11.00 -12.60 -9.24
CA GLY A 83 -11.09 -11.90 -7.96
C GLY A 83 -11.52 -12.82 -6.80
N ASP A 84 -12.34 -13.83 -7.07
CA ASP A 84 -12.75 -14.86 -6.10
C ASP A 84 -11.57 -15.71 -5.62
N GLU A 85 -10.58 -15.99 -6.48
CA GLU A 85 -9.38 -16.72 -6.09
C GLU A 85 -8.56 -15.95 -5.03
N ILE A 86 -8.37 -14.64 -5.21
CA ILE A 86 -7.66 -13.78 -4.25
C ILE A 86 -8.51 -13.56 -2.98
N ALA A 87 -9.82 -13.34 -3.13
CA ALA A 87 -10.74 -13.20 -1.99
C ALA A 87 -10.78 -14.48 -1.13
N ALA A 88 -10.77 -15.66 -1.77
CA ALA A 88 -10.71 -16.95 -1.08
C ALA A 88 -9.37 -17.16 -0.37
N LEU A 89 -8.24 -16.74 -0.96
CA LEU A 89 -6.93 -16.76 -0.31
C LEU A 89 -6.95 -15.89 0.96
N ALA A 90 -7.35 -14.62 0.84
CA ALA A 90 -7.41 -13.69 1.97
C ALA A 90 -8.29 -14.23 3.11
N LYS A 91 -9.50 -14.70 2.77
CA LYS A 91 -10.44 -15.33 3.70
C LYS A 91 -9.89 -16.58 4.38
N THR A 92 -9.17 -17.43 3.65
CA THR A 92 -8.58 -18.69 4.19
C THR A 92 -7.50 -18.39 5.22
N ASN A 93 -6.72 -17.33 5.02
CA ASN A 93 -5.61 -16.95 5.90
C ASN A 93 -6.03 -15.97 7.02
N GLY A 94 -7.28 -15.50 7.03
CA GLY A 94 -7.77 -14.49 7.96
C GLY A 94 -7.26 -13.07 7.69
N GLN A 95 -6.87 -12.79 6.45
CA GLN A 95 -6.37 -11.49 5.98
C GLN A 95 -7.56 -10.59 5.60
N LEU A 96 -7.47 -9.28 5.85
CA LEU A 96 -8.42 -8.31 5.32
C LEU A 96 -8.32 -8.26 3.79
N LEU A 97 -9.44 -8.01 3.11
CA LEU A 97 -9.45 -7.76 1.66
C LEU A 97 -9.71 -6.28 1.41
N ARG A 98 -8.79 -5.59 0.72
CA ARG A 98 -9.11 -4.33 0.04
C ARG A 98 -9.50 -4.69 -1.38
N CYS A 99 -10.71 -4.32 -1.77
CA CYS A 99 -11.23 -4.61 -3.09
C CYS A 99 -10.94 -3.45 -4.05
N HIS A 100 -10.43 -3.77 -5.24
CA HIS A 100 -9.80 -2.80 -6.13
C HIS A 100 -10.01 -3.20 -7.60
N THR A 101 -10.62 -2.40 -8.47
CA THR A 101 -11.32 -1.12 -8.24
C THR A 101 -12.54 -1.06 -9.16
N LEU A 102 -13.58 -0.33 -8.75
CA LEU A 102 -14.88 -0.33 -9.43
C LEU A 102 -14.91 0.59 -10.66
N VAL A 103 -14.41 1.83 -10.54
CA VAL A 103 -14.47 2.82 -11.63
C VAL A 103 -13.10 3.47 -11.83
N TRP A 104 -12.46 3.11 -12.93
CA TRP A 104 -11.15 3.62 -13.34
C TRP A 104 -11.11 3.84 -14.85
N HIS A 105 -10.30 4.80 -15.29
CA HIS A 105 -10.13 5.13 -16.70
C HIS A 105 -9.35 4.04 -17.48
N SER A 106 -8.46 3.32 -16.79
CA SER A 106 -7.63 2.24 -17.33
C SER A 106 -8.25 0.87 -17.06
N GLN A 107 -7.79 -0.15 -17.79
CA GLN A 107 -8.29 -1.53 -17.70
C GLN A 107 -9.83 -1.64 -17.79
N LEU A 108 -10.41 -0.79 -18.64
CA LEU A 108 -11.83 -0.64 -18.89
C LEU A 108 -12.20 -1.40 -20.18
N PRO A 109 -13.27 -2.22 -20.21
CA PRO A 109 -13.61 -2.99 -21.39
C PRO A 109 -14.07 -2.08 -22.54
N SER A 110 -13.73 -2.46 -23.77
CA SER A 110 -13.92 -1.62 -24.96
C SER A 110 -15.37 -1.20 -25.22
N TRP A 111 -16.34 -2.01 -24.79
CA TRP A 111 -17.76 -1.68 -24.92
C TRP A 111 -18.13 -0.45 -24.08
N VAL A 112 -17.51 -0.22 -22.92
CA VAL A 112 -17.70 1.01 -22.13
C VAL A 112 -16.89 2.14 -22.74
N SER A 113 -15.58 1.95 -22.93
CA SER A 113 -14.63 3.02 -23.28
C SER A 113 -14.85 3.61 -24.68
N SER A 114 -15.36 2.82 -25.62
CA SER A 114 -15.62 3.21 -27.01
C SER A 114 -17.12 3.41 -27.30
N GLY A 115 -17.99 3.30 -26.30
CA GLY A 115 -19.42 3.47 -26.44
C GLY A 115 -19.84 4.94 -26.50
N THR A 116 -20.85 5.25 -27.31
CA THR A 116 -21.48 6.58 -27.36
C THR A 116 -22.69 6.57 -26.44
N TRP A 117 -22.57 7.20 -25.27
CA TRP A 117 -23.56 7.13 -24.20
C TRP A 117 -24.23 8.49 -23.91
N THR A 118 -25.52 8.48 -23.60
CA THR A 118 -26.14 9.60 -22.88
C THR A 118 -25.77 9.56 -21.40
N LYS A 119 -26.05 10.64 -20.65
CA LYS A 119 -25.84 10.68 -19.20
C LYS A 119 -26.61 9.58 -18.48
N GLU A 120 -27.86 9.35 -18.88
CA GLU A 120 -28.74 8.34 -18.28
C GLU A 120 -28.22 6.93 -18.54
N GLN A 121 -27.74 6.66 -19.76
CA GLN A 121 -27.14 5.37 -20.12
C GLN A 121 -25.86 5.10 -19.34
N LEU A 122 -24.92 6.04 -19.28
CA LEU A 122 -23.66 5.82 -18.56
C LEU A 122 -23.87 5.75 -17.04
N THR A 123 -24.82 6.51 -16.50
CA THR A 123 -25.25 6.38 -15.09
C THR A 123 -25.77 4.97 -14.81
N ALA A 124 -26.66 4.44 -15.66
CA ALA A 124 -27.19 3.08 -15.50
C ALA A 124 -26.11 1.99 -15.69
N ILE A 125 -25.11 2.22 -16.55
CA ILE A 125 -23.96 1.33 -16.72
C ILE A 125 -23.09 1.29 -15.45
N ILE A 126 -22.74 2.45 -14.89
CA ILE A 126 -21.99 2.54 -13.62
C ILE A 126 -22.76 1.84 -12.50
N ASP A 127 -24.05 2.18 -12.33
CA ASP A 127 -24.90 1.62 -11.27
C ASP A 127 -25.04 0.09 -11.40
N THR A 128 -25.23 -0.42 -12.62
CA THR A 128 -25.28 -1.86 -12.89
C THR A 128 -23.95 -2.53 -12.57
N HIS A 129 -22.82 -1.97 -13.04
CA HIS A 129 -21.50 -2.55 -12.80
C HIS A 129 -21.18 -2.60 -11.30
N VAL A 130 -21.26 -1.45 -10.64
CA VAL A 130 -20.95 -1.29 -9.21
C VAL A 130 -21.85 -2.18 -8.37
N SER A 131 -23.17 -2.21 -8.63
CA SER A 131 -24.10 -3.03 -7.88
C SER A 131 -23.82 -4.53 -8.01
N ASN A 132 -23.44 -5.02 -9.20
CA ASN A 132 -23.11 -6.43 -9.40
C ASN A 132 -21.74 -6.80 -8.81
N VAL A 133 -20.71 -5.97 -8.97
CA VAL A 133 -19.36 -6.29 -8.48
C VAL A 133 -19.25 -6.11 -6.97
N ALA A 134 -19.63 -4.95 -6.42
CA ALA A 134 -19.61 -4.75 -4.98
C ALA A 134 -20.64 -5.63 -4.25
N GLY A 135 -21.78 -5.93 -4.88
CA GLY A 135 -22.79 -6.85 -4.35
C GLY A 135 -22.31 -8.30 -4.26
N HIS A 136 -21.50 -8.78 -5.22
CA HIS A 136 -20.92 -10.12 -5.17
C HIS A 136 -19.88 -10.26 -4.04
N TYR A 137 -19.01 -9.26 -3.85
CA TYR A 137 -18.02 -9.26 -2.77
C TYR A 137 -18.55 -8.72 -1.43
N LYS A 138 -19.87 -8.57 -1.27
CA LYS A 138 -20.49 -7.98 -0.09
C LYS A 138 -20.07 -8.68 1.21
N GLY A 139 -19.59 -7.90 2.18
CA GLY A 139 -19.10 -8.41 3.46
C GLY A 139 -17.80 -9.22 3.38
N GLN A 140 -17.15 -9.29 2.21
CA GLN A 140 -15.79 -9.82 2.03
C GLN A 140 -14.77 -8.68 2.00
N CYS A 141 -15.13 -7.57 1.35
CA CYS A 141 -14.31 -6.35 1.31
C CYS A 141 -14.35 -5.60 2.64
N TYR A 142 -13.18 -5.33 3.24
CA TYR A 142 -13.08 -4.31 4.29
C TYR A 142 -13.26 -2.91 3.67
N ALA A 143 -12.62 -2.66 2.54
CA ALA A 143 -12.68 -1.40 1.82
C ALA A 143 -12.81 -1.65 0.31
N TRP A 144 -13.41 -0.68 -0.39
CA TRP A 144 -13.46 -0.59 -1.84
C TRP A 144 -12.77 0.69 -2.30
N ASP A 145 -11.81 0.56 -3.22
CA ASP A 145 -11.39 1.67 -4.08
C ASP A 145 -12.49 1.89 -5.12
N VAL A 146 -13.40 2.83 -4.84
CA VAL A 146 -14.62 3.03 -5.64
C VAL A 146 -14.33 3.79 -6.92
N VAL A 147 -13.58 4.88 -6.81
CA VAL A 147 -13.10 5.67 -7.95
C VAL A 147 -11.60 5.81 -7.83
N ASN A 148 -10.89 5.44 -8.90
CA ASN A 148 -9.45 5.48 -8.98
C ASN A 148 -8.99 6.55 -9.98
N GLU A 149 -7.97 7.34 -9.62
CA GLU A 149 -7.21 8.22 -10.52
C GLU A 149 -8.05 9.12 -11.44
N ALA A 150 -9.07 9.80 -10.89
CA ALA A 150 -9.94 10.70 -11.64
C ALA A 150 -9.23 12.01 -12.06
N LEU A 151 -8.00 12.24 -11.60
CA LEU A 151 -7.22 13.47 -11.81
C LEU A 151 -5.91 13.20 -12.57
N ASN A 152 -5.53 14.17 -13.40
CA ASN A 152 -4.19 14.29 -14.00
C ASN A 152 -3.19 14.83 -12.96
N GLU A 153 -1.90 14.87 -13.32
CA GLU A 153 -0.80 15.35 -12.48
C GLU A 153 -0.95 16.81 -12.05
N ASP A 154 -1.54 17.66 -12.90
CA ASP A 154 -1.78 19.08 -12.63
C ASP A 154 -3.02 19.33 -11.73
N GLY A 155 -3.80 18.28 -11.44
CA GLY A 155 -5.06 18.36 -10.70
C GLY A 155 -6.30 18.66 -11.55
N THR A 156 -6.20 18.69 -12.88
CA THR A 156 -7.38 18.69 -13.76
C THR A 156 -8.03 17.30 -13.80
N TYR A 157 -9.34 17.23 -14.08
CA TYR A 157 -10.02 15.94 -14.26
C TYR A 157 -9.52 15.22 -15.51
N ARG A 158 -9.25 13.92 -15.35
CA ARG A 158 -8.69 13.06 -16.39
C ARG A 158 -9.67 12.83 -17.52
N ASP A 159 -9.17 12.94 -18.75
CA ASP A 159 -9.98 12.63 -19.92
C ASP A 159 -10.35 11.13 -19.95
N SER A 160 -11.64 10.85 -19.80
CA SER A 160 -12.22 9.52 -19.70
C SER A 160 -13.66 9.52 -20.21
N VAL A 161 -14.20 8.36 -20.59
CA VAL A 161 -15.61 8.26 -21.02
C VAL A 161 -16.57 8.75 -19.93
N PHE A 162 -16.23 8.49 -18.66
CA PHE A 162 -16.99 8.96 -17.49
C PHE A 162 -17.02 10.49 -17.42
N TYR A 163 -15.86 11.13 -17.45
CA TYR A 163 -15.77 12.59 -17.38
C TYR A 163 -16.36 13.28 -18.61
N LYS A 164 -16.11 12.76 -19.82
CA LYS A 164 -16.68 13.29 -21.08
C LYS A 164 -18.20 13.31 -21.10
N VAL A 165 -18.85 12.26 -20.58
CA VAL A 165 -20.32 12.12 -20.63
C VAL A 165 -20.99 12.75 -19.41
N LEU A 166 -20.47 12.49 -18.20
CA LEU A 166 -21.13 12.88 -16.95
C LEU A 166 -20.60 14.18 -16.34
N GLY A 167 -19.43 14.68 -16.76
CA GLY A 167 -18.70 15.70 -16.01
C GLY A 167 -18.12 15.09 -14.73
N THR A 168 -18.11 15.83 -13.62
CA THR A 168 -17.67 15.29 -12.32
C THR A 168 -18.70 14.40 -11.62
N ASP A 169 -19.96 14.39 -12.10
CA ASP A 169 -21.09 13.67 -11.46
C ASP A 169 -20.86 12.14 -11.34
N PHE A 170 -20.02 11.54 -12.19
CA PHE A 170 -19.73 10.10 -12.13
C PHE A 170 -19.14 9.68 -10.77
N ILE A 171 -18.42 10.57 -10.09
CA ILE A 171 -17.81 10.27 -8.79
C ILE A 171 -18.90 10.04 -7.72
N PRO A 172 -19.75 11.03 -7.35
CA PRO A 172 -20.82 10.79 -6.39
C PRO A 172 -21.85 9.73 -6.82
N ILE A 173 -22.06 9.52 -8.13
CA ILE A 173 -22.88 8.41 -8.63
C ILE A 173 -22.26 7.06 -8.22
N SER A 174 -20.96 6.86 -8.47
CA SER A 174 -20.24 5.62 -8.14
C SER A 174 -20.25 5.33 -6.64
N PHE A 175 -20.02 6.35 -5.80
CA PHE A 175 -20.08 6.21 -4.34
C PHE A 175 -21.49 5.87 -3.82
N LYS A 176 -22.56 6.40 -4.43
CA LYS A 176 -23.95 6.03 -4.07
C LYS A 176 -24.25 4.57 -4.40
N ALA A 177 -23.88 4.12 -5.60
CA ALA A 177 -24.06 2.72 -6.01
C ALA A 177 -23.28 1.77 -5.09
N ALA A 178 -22.03 2.10 -4.76
CA ALA A 178 -21.19 1.27 -3.88
C ALA A 178 -21.76 1.19 -2.45
N ALA A 179 -22.23 2.31 -1.89
CA ALA A 179 -22.86 2.36 -0.57
C ALA A 179 -24.18 1.57 -0.49
N ALA A 180 -24.94 1.52 -1.59
CA ALA A 180 -26.17 0.74 -1.67
C ALA A 180 -25.90 -0.77 -1.80
N ALA A 181 -24.87 -1.14 -2.57
CA ALA A 181 -24.46 -2.53 -2.75
C ALA A 181 -23.89 -3.14 -1.45
N ASP A 182 -22.88 -2.49 -0.85
CA ASP A 182 -22.29 -2.87 0.42
C ASP A 182 -22.29 -1.70 1.44
N PRO A 183 -23.30 -1.65 2.32
CA PRO A 183 -23.35 -0.67 3.39
C PRO A 183 -22.23 -0.79 4.44
N ASP A 184 -21.54 -1.93 4.56
CA ASP A 184 -20.56 -2.19 5.61
C ASP A 184 -19.11 -1.94 5.15
N ALA A 185 -18.83 -2.07 3.84
CA ALA A 185 -17.51 -1.78 3.27
C ALA A 185 -17.16 -0.28 3.28
N LYS A 186 -15.91 0.04 3.65
CA LYS A 186 -15.40 1.41 3.62
C LYS A 186 -15.16 1.88 2.18
N LEU A 187 -15.70 3.03 1.81
CA LEU A 187 -15.62 3.56 0.44
C LEU A 187 -14.49 4.58 0.31
N TYR A 188 -13.53 4.27 -0.56
CA TYR A 188 -12.33 5.05 -0.80
C TYR A 188 -12.34 5.72 -2.19
N TYR A 189 -11.83 6.95 -2.26
CA TYR A 189 -11.20 7.48 -3.47
C TYR A 189 -9.71 7.12 -3.40
N ASN A 190 -9.07 6.76 -4.52
CA ASN A 190 -7.68 6.30 -4.55
C ASN A 190 -6.90 6.97 -5.71
N ASP A 191 -5.68 7.44 -5.45
CA ASP A 191 -4.89 8.20 -6.44
C ASP A 191 -3.39 8.28 -6.07
N TYR A 192 -2.53 8.62 -7.04
CA TYR A 192 -1.08 8.90 -6.88
C TYR A 192 -0.77 10.40 -6.92
N ASN A 193 0.45 10.79 -6.51
CA ASN A 193 0.93 12.18 -6.49
C ASN A 193 0.06 13.11 -5.62
N ILE A 194 -0.48 12.56 -4.53
CA ILE A 194 -1.32 13.24 -3.55
C ILE A 194 -0.78 13.12 -2.12
N GLU A 195 0.45 12.61 -1.98
CA GLU A 195 1.19 12.41 -0.73
C GLU A 195 1.81 13.72 -0.21
N LEU A 196 2.04 14.70 -1.10
CA LEU A 196 2.61 16.01 -0.80
C LEU A 196 1.64 17.14 -1.18
N ALA A 197 1.75 18.27 -0.49
CA ALA A 197 0.89 19.43 -0.71
C ALA A 197 1.10 20.01 -2.13
N GLY A 198 0.03 20.08 -2.93
CA GLY A 198 0.11 20.42 -4.35
C GLY A 198 -1.24 20.72 -5.00
N GLY A 199 -1.26 20.86 -6.32
CA GLY A 199 -2.50 21.10 -7.10
C GLY A 199 -3.46 19.91 -7.02
N LYS A 200 -3.00 18.72 -7.42
CA LYS A 200 -3.76 17.46 -7.36
C LYS A 200 -4.28 17.15 -5.95
N GLN A 201 -3.44 17.32 -4.94
CA GLN A 201 -3.80 17.17 -3.52
C GLN A 201 -5.02 18.04 -3.14
N LYS A 202 -5.06 19.30 -3.57
CA LYS A 202 -6.17 20.23 -3.31
C LYS A 202 -7.44 19.84 -4.05
N GLU A 203 -7.35 19.36 -5.29
CA GLU A 203 -8.54 18.92 -6.02
C GLU A 203 -9.15 17.65 -5.41
N VAL A 204 -8.35 16.77 -4.80
CA VAL A 204 -8.89 15.66 -3.99
C VAL A 204 -9.72 16.16 -2.79
N LEU A 205 -9.36 17.29 -2.17
CA LEU A 205 -10.22 17.92 -1.14
C LEU A 205 -11.57 18.38 -1.72
N ASN A 206 -11.58 18.89 -2.97
CA ASN A 206 -12.81 19.24 -3.68
C ASN A 206 -13.63 18.00 -4.07
N ILE A 207 -12.99 16.87 -4.38
CA ILE A 207 -13.67 15.58 -4.58
C ILE A 207 -14.35 15.10 -3.29
N ILE A 208 -13.63 15.09 -2.15
CA ILE A 208 -14.21 14.73 -0.84
C ILE A 208 -15.43 15.61 -0.55
N LYS A 209 -15.32 16.93 -0.81
CA LYS A 209 -16.44 17.86 -0.63
C LYS A 209 -17.61 17.56 -1.57
N SER A 210 -17.38 17.35 -2.87
CA SER A 210 -18.45 17.15 -3.85
C SER A 210 -19.24 15.86 -3.64
N VAL A 211 -18.55 14.78 -3.23
CA VAL A 211 -19.21 13.51 -2.86
C VAL A 211 -20.14 13.70 -1.65
N LYS A 212 -19.68 14.46 -0.63
CA LYS A 212 -20.48 14.78 0.56
C LYS A 212 -21.62 15.75 0.29
N ASP A 213 -21.40 16.81 -0.50
CA ASP A 213 -22.43 17.76 -0.95
C ASP A 213 -23.55 17.05 -1.74
N ALA A 214 -23.20 16.04 -2.54
CA ALA A 214 -24.15 15.21 -3.28
C ALA A 214 -24.93 14.23 -2.39
N GLY A 215 -24.65 14.15 -1.08
CA GLY A 215 -25.28 13.22 -0.15
C GLY A 215 -24.81 11.76 -0.31
N ALA A 216 -23.59 11.54 -0.83
CA ALA A 216 -22.97 10.22 -0.93
C ALA A 216 -22.02 9.96 0.25
N ARG A 217 -21.78 8.68 0.57
CA ARG A 217 -20.80 8.27 1.58
C ARG A 217 -19.41 8.20 0.95
N ILE A 218 -18.43 8.83 1.60
CA ILE A 218 -16.99 8.60 1.39
C ILE A 218 -16.35 8.41 2.76
N ASP A 219 -15.81 7.22 3.01
CA ASP A 219 -15.32 6.83 4.32
C ASP A 219 -13.82 7.06 4.46
N GLY A 220 -13.08 6.97 3.35
CA GLY A 220 -11.63 7.09 3.36
C GLY A 220 -10.99 7.62 2.08
N LEU A 221 -9.67 7.82 2.17
CA LEU A 221 -8.81 8.18 1.05
C LEU A 221 -7.58 7.26 0.99
N GLY A 222 -7.31 6.74 -0.21
CA GLY A 222 -6.14 5.94 -0.53
C GLY A 222 -5.10 6.77 -1.25
N LEU A 223 -3.89 6.77 -0.73
CA LEU A 223 -2.73 7.41 -1.34
C LEU A 223 -1.85 6.27 -1.87
N GLN A 224 -1.72 6.17 -3.19
CA GLN A 224 -1.00 5.06 -3.81
C GLN A 224 0.47 5.03 -3.33
N ALA A 225 1.13 6.18 -3.27
CA ALA A 225 2.54 6.32 -2.92
C ALA A 225 3.49 5.51 -3.82
N HIS A 226 3.26 5.55 -5.14
CA HIS A 226 4.23 5.16 -6.17
C HIS A 226 5.34 6.22 -6.30
N LEU A 227 6.42 6.05 -5.54
CA LEU A 227 7.44 7.07 -5.36
C LEU A 227 8.73 6.75 -6.14
N ILE A 228 9.64 7.72 -6.17
CA ILE A 228 11.00 7.55 -6.69
C ILE A 228 11.96 7.78 -5.53
N VAL A 229 13.06 7.01 -5.49
CA VAL A 229 14.07 7.16 -4.44
C VAL A 229 14.61 8.59 -4.39
N GLY A 230 14.58 9.17 -3.19
CA GLY A 230 14.90 10.56 -2.87
C GLY A 230 13.75 11.56 -3.07
N SER A 231 12.54 11.12 -3.42
CA SER A 231 11.39 12.02 -3.68
C SER A 231 10.18 11.85 -2.76
N ALA A 232 10.27 11.04 -1.69
CA ALA A 232 9.15 10.81 -0.77
C ALA A 232 8.75 12.06 0.05
N GLY A 233 9.67 13.02 0.22
CA GLY A 233 9.49 14.16 1.12
C GLY A 233 9.65 13.77 2.59
N SER A 234 9.44 14.71 3.51
CA SER A 234 9.60 14.44 4.95
C SER A 234 8.36 13.75 5.54
N ARG A 235 8.60 12.87 6.52
CA ARG A 235 7.55 12.26 7.37
C ARG A 235 6.52 13.27 7.87
N SER A 236 6.95 14.47 8.28
CA SER A 236 6.06 15.53 8.75
C SER A 236 5.21 16.18 7.65
N ALA A 237 5.73 16.31 6.43
CA ALA A 237 4.96 16.82 5.29
C ALA A 237 3.90 15.81 4.85
N LEU A 238 4.29 14.53 4.76
CA LEU A 238 3.40 13.40 4.49
C LEU A 238 2.27 13.31 5.53
N ALA A 239 2.59 13.37 6.83
CA ALA A 239 1.60 13.35 7.91
C ALA A 239 0.64 14.56 7.88
N ALA A 240 1.13 15.75 7.54
CA ALA A 240 0.29 16.93 7.36
C ALA A 240 -0.73 16.79 6.22
N VAL A 241 -0.33 16.13 5.12
CA VAL A 241 -1.22 15.85 3.98
C VAL A 241 -2.26 14.78 4.32
N LEU A 242 -1.84 13.66 4.93
CA LEU A 242 -2.76 12.66 5.47
C LEU A 242 -3.82 13.30 6.39
N LYS A 243 -3.39 14.18 7.31
CA LYS A 243 -4.29 14.92 8.19
C LYS A 243 -5.23 15.88 7.44
N SER A 244 -4.78 16.54 6.37
CA SER A 244 -5.64 17.46 5.59
C SER A 244 -6.88 16.78 5.02
N TYR A 245 -6.79 15.48 4.72
CA TYR A 245 -7.90 14.68 4.22
C TYR A 245 -8.87 14.27 5.33
N VAL A 246 -8.35 13.88 6.50
CA VAL A 246 -9.14 13.68 7.72
C VAL A 246 -9.89 14.96 8.10
N ASP A 247 -9.24 16.13 7.98
CA ASP A 247 -9.83 17.44 8.30
C ASP A 247 -10.89 17.88 7.25
N ALA A 248 -10.80 17.41 6.00
CA ALA A 248 -11.89 17.48 5.02
C ALA A 248 -13.05 16.50 5.33
N GLY A 249 -12.84 15.60 6.28
CA GLY A 249 -13.85 14.75 6.90
C GLY A 249 -14.12 13.46 6.14
N VAL A 250 -13.07 12.78 5.67
CA VAL A 250 -13.08 11.30 5.64
C VAL A 250 -12.70 10.75 7.01
N THR A 251 -13.04 9.50 7.32
CA THR A 251 -12.79 8.88 8.63
C THR A 251 -11.51 8.07 8.71
N GLU A 252 -10.99 7.62 7.57
CA GLU A 252 -9.81 6.74 7.48
C GLU A 252 -8.92 7.19 6.30
N VAL A 253 -7.61 7.11 6.45
CA VAL A 253 -6.65 7.27 5.34
C VAL A 253 -5.73 6.05 5.29
N ALA A 254 -5.16 5.74 4.13
CA ALA A 254 -4.25 4.60 3.99
C ALA A 254 -3.23 4.84 2.87
N TYR A 255 -2.05 4.22 3.01
CA TYR A 255 -1.16 3.99 1.87
C TYR A 255 -1.56 2.67 1.20
N THR A 256 -1.82 2.70 -0.10
CA THR A 256 -2.58 1.65 -0.79
C THR A 256 -1.80 0.86 -1.83
N GLU A 257 -0.73 1.42 -2.41
CA GLU A 257 0.03 0.82 -3.52
C GLU A 257 1.54 1.14 -3.39
N LEU A 258 2.08 1.16 -2.16
CA LEU A 258 3.40 1.70 -1.88
C LEU A 258 4.52 0.91 -2.58
N ASP A 259 5.27 1.61 -3.43
CA ASP A 259 6.55 1.20 -3.98
C ASP A 259 7.46 2.43 -4.15
N ILE A 260 8.79 2.25 -4.10
CA ILE A 260 9.74 3.37 -4.18
C ILE A 260 10.88 3.02 -5.14
N ARG A 261 10.70 3.29 -6.44
CA ARG A 261 11.61 2.80 -7.48
C ARG A 261 12.94 3.55 -7.57
N HIS A 262 14.01 2.81 -7.85
CA HIS A 262 15.29 3.41 -8.22
C HIS A 262 15.23 3.93 -9.66
N LYS A 263 15.84 5.10 -9.92
CA LYS A 263 15.89 5.71 -11.26
C LYS A 263 16.74 4.94 -12.27
N ALA A 264 17.60 4.05 -11.80
CA ALA A 264 18.41 3.14 -12.58
C ALA A 264 18.63 1.86 -11.77
N ILE A 265 18.66 0.70 -12.44
CA ILE A 265 19.00 -0.60 -11.85
C ILE A 265 20.23 -1.22 -12.56
N PRO A 266 21.10 -1.98 -11.86
CA PRO A 266 21.02 -2.28 -10.44
C PRO A 266 21.34 -1.09 -9.54
N ALA A 267 20.68 -0.98 -8.39
CA ALA A 267 20.92 0.13 -7.47
C ALA A 267 22.20 -0.09 -6.64
N ASP A 268 22.93 0.99 -6.36
CA ASP A 268 24.05 0.93 -5.42
C ASP A 268 23.58 0.97 -3.95
N ALA A 269 24.53 0.77 -3.03
CA ALA A 269 24.24 0.74 -1.60
C ALA A 269 23.61 2.05 -1.08
N ALA A 270 24.11 3.21 -1.54
CA ALA A 270 23.60 4.51 -1.10
C ALA A 270 22.16 4.75 -1.59
N ALA A 271 21.84 4.30 -2.81
CA ALA A 271 20.48 4.33 -3.33
C ALA A 271 19.55 3.40 -2.52
N GLN A 272 19.99 2.19 -2.18
CA GLN A 272 19.25 1.24 -1.34
C GLN A 272 19.01 1.77 0.10
N GLU A 273 19.98 2.50 0.66
CA GLU A 273 19.85 3.21 1.96
C GLU A 273 18.85 4.37 1.89
N GLN A 274 18.87 5.15 0.80
CA GLN A 274 17.89 6.22 0.58
C GLN A 274 16.47 5.64 0.43
N GLN A 275 16.30 4.55 -0.33
CA GLN A 275 15.01 3.84 -0.42
C GLN A 275 14.50 3.45 0.97
N ALA A 276 15.36 2.89 1.82
CA ALA A 276 14.96 2.51 3.18
C ALA A 276 14.52 3.72 4.04
N THR A 277 15.17 4.87 3.85
CA THR A 277 14.83 6.14 4.50
C THR A 277 13.49 6.70 4.01
N ASP A 278 13.20 6.57 2.71
CA ASP A 278 11.94 6.98 2.11
C ASP A 278 10.78 6.10 2.63
N TYR A 279 10.95 4.77 2.66
CA TYR A 279 9.97 3.85 3.25
C TYR A 279 9.69 4.16 4.74
N VAL A 280 10.72 4.47 5.53
CA VAL A 280 10.57 4.91 6.94
C VAL A 280 9.80 6.22 7.04
N SER A 281 9.93 7.13 6.06
CA SER A 281 9.20 8.39 6.05
C SER A 281 7.70 8.18 5.76
N VAL A 282 7.36 7.32 4.79
CA VAL A 282 5.97 6.97 4.45
C VAL A 282 5.28 6.16 5.55
N VAL A 283 5.87 5.05 5.97
CA VAL A 283 5.30 4.22 7.06
C VAL A 283 5.23 5.02 8.37
N GLY A 284 6.24 5.85 8.63
CA GLY A 284 6.27 6.75 9.78
C GLY A 284 5.17 7.81 9.77
N ALA A 285 4.86 8.38 8.61
CA ALA A 285 3.77 9.35 8.47
C ALA A 285 2.41 8.72 8.77
N CYS A 286 2.22 7.45 8.38
CA CYS A 286 1.04 6.70 8.78
C CYS A 286 1.01 6.47 10.30
N LEU A 287 2.14 6.14 10.94
CA LEU A 287 2.22 6.02 12.40
C LEU A 287 1.83 7.31 13.15
N ASP A 288 2.19 8.48 12.62
CA ASP A 288 1.91 9.78 13.25
C ASP A 288 0.44 10.22 13.17
N VAL A 289 -0.36 9.65 12.24
CA VAL A 289 -1.78 9.99 12.06
C VAL A 289 -2.65 8.82 12.56
N PRO A 290 -3.42 8.99 13.66
CA PRO A 290 -4.26 7.92 14.21
C PRO A 290 -5.26 7.33 13.19
N GLU A 291 -5.84 8.18 12.35
CA GLU A 291 -6.79 7.82 11.30
C GLU A 291 -6.13 7.16 10.08
N CYS A 292 -4.79 7.13 10.00
CA CYS A 292 -4.10 6.29 9.02
C CYS A 292 -4.16 4.84 9.48
N VAL A 293 -4.98 4.02 8.81
CA VAL A 293 -5.33 2.67 9.26
C VAL A 293 -4.28 1.61 8.91
N GLY A 294 -3.49 1.81 7.87
CA GLY A 294 -2.52 0.82 7.43
C GLY A 294 -1.74 1.22 6.18
N VAL A 295 -0.80 0.34 5.83
CA VAL A 295 0.07 0.46 4.66
C VAL A 295 -0.03 -0.81 3.84
N THR A 296 -0.13 -0.67 2.53
CA THR A 296 -0.14 -1.76 1.54
C THR A 296 1.01 -1.51 0.58
N ILE A 297 1.86 -2.52 0.34
CA ILE A 297 2.90 -2.47 -0.71
C ILE A 297 2.39 -3.13 -1.99
N TRP A 298 2.75 -2.59 -3.16
CA TRP A 298 2.22 -3.07 -4.44
C TRP A 298 3.03 -4.27 -4.97
N ASP A 299 2.59 -5.47 -4.57
CA ASP A 299 3.41 -6.66 -4.36
C ASP A 299 4.46 -6.45 -3.23
N PHE A 300 5.23 -7.48 -2.88
CA PHE A 300 6.28 -7.43 -1.87
C PHE A 300 7.67 -7.80 -2.40
N THR A 301 7.80 -8.44 -3.57
CA THR A 301 9.11 -8.80 -4.16
C THR A 301 9.34 -8.13 -5.52
N ASP A 302 10.56 -7.64 -5.71
CA ASP A 302 11.03 -7.08 -6.98
C ASP A 302 10.85 -8.04 -8.18
N LYS A 303 10.69 -9.34 -7.93
CA LYS A 303 10.38 -10.37 -8.93
C LYS A 303 9.09 -10.12 -9.71
N TYR A 304 8.07 -9.60 -9.04
CA TYR A 304 6.71 -9.43 -9.58
C TYR A 304 6.27 -7.97 -9.66
N SER A 305 7.14 -7.03 -9.27
CA SER A 305 6.88 -5.60 -9.41
C SER A 305 6.50 -5.22 -10.84
N TRP A 306 5.40 -4.49 -10.98
CA TRP A 306 4.94 -3.92 -12.24
C TRP A 306 5.93 -2.94 -12.89
N ILE A 307 6.77 -2.28 -12.08
CA ILE A 307 7.58 -1.11 -12.46
C ILE A 307 8.46 -1.32 -13.69
N PRO A 308 9.28 -2.38 -13.82
CA PRO A 308 10.16 -2.54 -14.97
C PRO A 308 9.41 -2.66 -16.31
N SER A 309 8.13 -3.05 -16.29
CA SER A 309 7.29 -3.14 -17.48
C SER A 309 6.70 -1.79 -17.92
N VAL A 310 6.48 -0.86 -16.99
CA VAL A 310 5.90 0.47 -17.23
C VAL A 310 6.99 1.55 -17.37
N PHE A 311 8.09 1.40 -16.62
CA PHE A 311 9.21 2.32 -16.56
C PHE A 311 10.54 1.58 -16.81
N PRO A 312 10.85 1.24 -18.08
CA PRO A 312 12.05 0.47 -18.43
C PRO A 312 13.34 1.08 -17.89
N GLY A 313 14.21 0.24 -17.34
CA GLY A 313 15.48 0.66 -16.71
C GLY A 313 15.34 1.15 -15.26
N THR A 314 14.11 1.22 -14.72
CA THR A 314 13.84 1.44 -13.30
C THR A 314 13.31 0.16 -12.66
N GLY A 315 13.37 0.06 -11.33
CA GLY A 315 12.95 -1.14 -10.61
C GLY A 315 13.49 -1.17 -9.19
N GLU A 316 13.73 -2.40 -8.69
CA GLU A 316 14.20 -2.68 -7.33
C GLU A 316 13.40 -1.92 -6.25
N ALA A 317 12.08 -1.82 -6.41
CA ALA A 317 11.24 -0.85 -5.69
C ALA A 317 10.64 -1.37 -4.37
N LEU A 318 10.67 -2.67 -4.12
CA LEU A 318 9.94 -3.34 -3.04
C LEU A 318 10.86 -3.81 -1.89
N PRO A 319 10.34 -4.19 -0.72
CA PRO A 319 11.19 -4.49 0.45
C PRO A 319 11.94 -5.84 0.37
N TRP A 320 11.62 -6.70 -0.60
CA TRP A 320 12.36 -7.93 -0.90
C TRP A 320 12.88 -7.95 -2.34
N ASP A 321 14.08 -8.51 -2.53
CA ASP A 321 14.67 -8.72 -3.85
C ASP A 321 13.93 -9.81 -4.65
N GLU A 322 14.37 -10.07 -5.89
CA GLU A 322 13.77 -11.06 -6.79
C GLU A 322 14.00 -12.52 -6.35
N ASN A 323 14.85 -12.73 -5.34
CA ASN A 323 15.19 -14.02 -4.72
C ASN A 323 14.53 -14.18 -3.32
N LEU A 324 13.54 -13.34 -3.01
CA LEU A 324 12.81 -13.28 -1.74
C LEU A 324 13.72 -13.00 -0.53
N LYS A 325 14.83 -12.27 -0.70
CA LYS A 325 15.70 -11.81 0.39
C LYS A 325 15.31 -10.40 0.84
N PRO A 326 15.30 -10.14 2.16
CA PRO A 326 14.98 -8.82 2.67
C PRO A 326 16.05 -7.79 2.29
N LYS A 327 15.62 -6.65 1.78
CA LYS A 327 16.46 -5.49 1.46
C LYS A 327 16.58 -4.56 2.69
N PRO A 328 17.43 -3.51 2.65
CA PRO A 328 17.49 -2.50 3.71
C PRO A 328 16.12 -1.91 4.04
N ALA A 329 15.26 -1.70 3.03
CA ALA A 329 13.89 -1.23 3.21
C ALA A 329 13.06 -2.11 4.18
N TYR A 330 13.05 -3.44 4.01
CA TYR A 330 12.35 -4.35 4.93
C TYR A 330 12.84 -4.18 6.37
N THR A 331 14.16 -4.13 6.56
CA THR A 331 14.80 -4.07 7.88
C THR A 331 14.44 -2.76 8.60
N SER A 332 14.42 -1.64 7.88
CA SER A 332 14.06 -0.33 8.42
C SER A 332 12.57 -0.19 8.73
N ILE A 333 11.67 -0.72 7.86
CA ILE A 333 10.22 -0.78 8.14
C ILE A 333 9.95 -1.61 9.41
N SER A 334 10.54 -2.81 9.48
CA SER A 334 10.48 -3.70 10.65
C SER A 334 10.90 -2.96 11.93
N SER A 335 12.07 -2.31 11.90
CA SER A 335 12.64 -1.63 13.07
C SER A 335 11.77 -0.47 13.54
N LEU A 336 11.22 0.32 12.60
CA LEU A 336 10.30 1.41 12.88
C LEU A 336 9.00 0.92 13.55
N LEU A 337 8.38 -0.11 12.99
CA LEU A 337 7.13 -0.67 13.53
C LEU A 337 7.34 -1.30 14.91
N ALA A 338 8.46 -2.02 15.11
CA ALA A 338 8.82 -2.58 16.40
C ALA A 338 9.04 -1.49 17.47
N ALA A 339 9.77 -0.43 17.14
CA ALA A 339 9.98 0.70 18.05
C ALA A 339 8.65 1.35 18.47
N ALA A 340 7.74 1.59 17.52
CA ALA A 340 6.41 2.13 17.81
C ALA A 340 5.56 1.18 18.69
N GLY A 341 5.56 -0.12 18.37
CA GLY A 341 4.77 -1.13 19.09
C GLY A 341 5.24 -1.45 20.52
N THR A 342 6.51 -1.18 20.86
CA THR A 342 6.98 -1.29 22.26
C THR A 342 6.47 -0.17 23.17
N GLY A 343 5.74 0.81 22.61
CA GLY A 343 5.29 1.98 23.35
C GLY A 343 6.48 2.86 23.68
N GLY A 344 6.82 3.77 22.75
CA GLY A 344 7.53 4.99 23.09
C GLY A 344 6.69 5.77 24.10
N ALA A 345 6.84 5.42 25.37
CA ALA A 345 5.98 5.91 26.44
C ALA A 345 6.13 7.41 26.48
N ALA A 346 5.04 8.11 26.16
CA ALA A 346 4.99 9.56 26.22
C ALA A 346 5.38 9.98 27.65
N ALA A 347 6.61 10.46 27.80
CA ALA A 347 7.05 11.05 29.05
C ALA A 347 6.05 12.17 29.38
N PRO A 348 5.45 12.18 30.59
CA PRO A 348 4.46 13.18 30.92
C PRO A 348 5.09 14.55 30.74
N ALA A 349 4.45 15.40 29.93
CA ALA A 349 4.99 16.69 29.54
C ALA A 349 5.32 17.51 30.80
N THR A 350 6.60 17.61 31.13
CA THR A 350 7.06 18.43 32.26
C THR A 350 6.79 19.88 31.89
N SER A 351 5.81 20.48 32.58
CA SER A 351 5.39 21.86 32.40
C SER A 351 6.59 22.81 32.45
N ALA A 352 6.85 23.50 31.34
CA ALA A 352 7.81 24.59 31.32
C ALA A 352 7.36 25.70 32.29
N PRO A 353 8.25 26.29 33.12
CA PRO A 353 7.92 27.45 33.93
C PRO A 353 7.51 28.65 33.05
N PRO A 354 6.63 29.55 33.52
CA PRO A 354 6.11 30.64 32.71
C PRO A 354 7.20 31.65 32.33
N ALA A 355 7.20 32.06 31.06
CA ALA A 355 8.10 33.10 30.57
C ALA A 355 7.79 34.47 31.22
N ALA A 356 8.82 35.14 31.72
CA ALA A 356 8.70 36.50 32.25
C ALA A 356 8.55 37.53 31.11
N ALA A 357 7.81 38.61 31.40
CA ALA A 357 7.43 39.62 30.41
C ALA A 357 8.59 40.51 29.92
N ALA A 358 8.39 41.12 28.75
CA ALA A 358 9.34 41.96 28.02
C ALA A 358 9.65 43.31 28.68
N PRO A 359 10.53 44.11 28.05
CA PRO A 359 10.10 45.46 27.71
C PRO A 359 10.24 45.81 26.22
N THR A 360 9.37 46.73 25.80
CA THR A 360 9.22 47.29 24.45
C THR A 360 10.29 48.33 24.06
N SER A 361 10.60 48.44 22.77
CA SER A 361 10.94 49.73 22.12
C SER A 361 10.33 49.82 20.72
N ALA A 362 10.15 51.05 20.21
CA ALA A 362 9.27 51.33 19.08
C ALA A 362 9.97 51.64 17.75
N ALA A 363 9.25 51.31 16.67
CA ALA A 363 9.19 51.87 15.31
C ALA A 363 10.33 52.75 14.74
N ALA A 364 10.76 52.38 13.51
CA ALA A 364 11.10 53.31 12.43
C ALA A 364 10.69 52.68 11.07
N ALA A 365 10.36 53.50 10.06
CA ALA A 365 9.77 53.04 8.79
C ALA A 365 10.58 53.48 7.54
N ALA A 366 10.76 52.57 6.57
CA ALA A 366 11.17 52.75 5.17
C ALA A 366 11.22 51.37 4.46
N THR A 367 11.09 51.15 3.15
CA THR A 367 10.40 51.83 2.01
C THR A 367 10.22 50.78 0.88
N SER A 368 9.39 51.06 -0.13
CA SER A 368 9.40 50.35 -1.45
C SER A 368 10.66 50.75 -2.27
N GLU A 369 11.13 50.09 -3.34
CA GLU A 369 10.51 49.27 -4.42
C GLU A 369 11.62 48.43 -5.15
N PRO A 370 11.50 47.84 -6.38
CA PRO A 370 11.21 46.42 -6.61
C PRO A 370 12.28 45.54 -7.35
N ALA A 371 11.93 44.25 -7.46
CA ALA A 371 12.20 43.30 -8.58
C ALA A 371 13.56 42.58 -8.75
N ALA A 372 13.50 41.24 -8.73
CA ALA A 372 14.18 40.32 -9.65
C ALA A 372 13.43 38.97 -9.68
N ALA A 373 13.45 38.26 -10.81
CA ALA A 373 12.66 37.03 -11.02
C ALA A 373 13.42 35.74 -10.66
N GLU A 374 12.69 34.71 -10.21
CA GLU A 374 13.20 33.35 -10.03
C GLU A 374 12.99 32.50 -11.30
N PRO A 375 13.88 31.53 -11.61
CA PRO A 375 13.73 30.62 -12.74
C PRO A 375 12.85 29.40 -12.41
N THR A 376 12.01 28.99 -13.36
CA THR A 376 11.19 27.77 -13.32
C THR A 376 12.03 26.49 -13.54
N PRO A 377 11.83 25.40 -12.78
CA PRO A 377 12.37 24.09 -13.13
C PRO A 377 11.50 23.40 -14.19
N GLU A 378 12.15 22.63 -15.08
CA GLU A 378 11.51 21.99 -16.25
C GLU A 378 10.68 20.76 -15.87
N SER A 379 9.52 20.62 -16.52
CA SER A 379 8.66 19.43 -16.45
C SER A 379 9.10 18.40 -17.50
N SER A 380 9.25 17.14 -17.08
CA SER A 380 9.52 15.99 -17.97
C SER A 380 8.38 14.98 -17.90
N ALA A 381 7.39 15.16 -18.79
CA ALA A 381 6.29 14.22 -18.98
C ALA A 381 6.72 13.02 -19.86
N PRO A 382 6.19 11.81 -19.64
CA PRO A 382 6.34 10.70 -20.56
C PRO A 382 5.52 10.95 -21.85
N PRO A 383 5.97 10.46 -23.02
CA PRO A 383 5.32 10.76 -24.30
C PRO A 383 3.98 10.05 -24.46
N ALA A 384 2.98 10.78 -24.95
CA ALA A 384 1.71 10.21 -25.41
C ALA A 384 1.93 9.35 -26.67
N ALA A 385 1.25 8.22 -26.77
CA ALA A 385 1.24 7.41 -27.98
C ALA A 385 0.37 8.06 -29.07
N GLU A 386 0.96 8.37 -30.23
CA GLU A 386 0.20 8.87 -31.38
C GLU A 386 -0.68 7.76 -32.01
N PRO A 387 -1.89 8.09 -32.49
CA PRO A 387 -2.79 7.12 -33.10
C PRO A 387 -2.37 6.78 -34.53
N THR A 388 -2.27 5.48 -34.83
CA THR A 388 -2.09 5.01 -36.21
C THR A 388 -3.43 5.08 -36.96
N THR A 389 -3.41 5.73 -38.13
CA THR A 389 -4.57 5.86 -39.00
C THR A 389 -4.69 4.67 -39.95
N VAL A 390 -5.89 4.09 -40.05
CA VAL A 390 -6.26 3.06 -41.05
C VAL A 390 -7.67 3.40 -41.56
N PRO A 391 -7.93 3.36 -42.89
CA PRO A 391 -9.08 4.07 -43.47
C PRO A 391 -10.42 3.33 -43.39
N GLU A 392 -11.49 4.09 -43.58
CA GLU A 392 -12.88 3.61 -43.66
C GLU A 392 -13.10 2.53 -44.73
N SER A 393 -14.00 1.58 -44.42
CA SER A 393 -14.76 0.84 -45.42
C SER A 393 -16.21 0.70 -44.96
N SER A 394 -17.15 1.04 -45.84
CA SER A 394 -18.56 1.22 -45.53
C SER A 394 -19.45 0.19 -46.23
N ALA A 395 -20.30 -0.51 -45.48
CA ALA A 395 -21.51 -1.20 -45.96
C ALA A 395 -22.38 -1.66 -44.75
N PRO A 396 -23.72 -1.78 -44.91
CA PRO A 396 -24.66 -1.72 -43.78
C PRO A 396 -25.08 -3.07 -43.18
N ALA A 397 -25.69 -2.98 -42.00
CA ALA A 397 -26.17 -4.10 -41.17
C ALA A 397 -27.41 -4.82 -41.70
N ALA A 398 -27.60 -6.07 -41.25
CA ALA A 398 -28.86 -6.80 -41.25
C ALA A 398 -29.07 -7.47 -39.87
N PRO A 399 -30.31 -7.58 -39.36
CA PRO A 399 -30.57 -8.01 -37.98
C PRO A 399 -30.63 -9.54 -37.86
N VAL A 400 -30.10 -10.09 -36.77
CA VAL A 400 -30.33 -11.49 -36.39
C VAL A 400 -30.82 -11.58 -34.95
N THR A 401 -31.88 -12.37 -34.77
CA THR A 401 -32.68 -12.53 -33.57
C THR A 401 -32.03 -13.46 -32.54
N THR A 402 -32.36 -13.25 -31.27
CA THR A 402 -32.07 -14.18 -30.18
C THR A 402 -32.96 -15.43 -30.25
N PRO A 403 -32.41 -16.60 -29.85
CA PRO A 403 -33.19 -17.64 -29.22
C PRO A 403 -32.73 -17.93 -27.77
N LYS A 404 -33.68 -18.42 -26.97
CA LYS A 404 -33.60 -18.66 -25.53
C LYS A 404 -33.41 -20.16 -25.23
N ALA A 405 -32.96 -20.47 -24.01
CA ALA A 405 -32.84 -21.81 -23.40
C ALA A 405 -31.59 -22.62 -23.84
N SER A 406 -31.08 -23.60 -23.06
CA SER A 406 -31.59 -24.23 -21.84
C SER A 406 -30.46 -24.77 -20.95
N VAL A 407 -30.72 -24.96 -19.66
CA VAL A 407 -29.87 -25.76 -18.73
C VAL A 407 -29.96 -27.25 -19.06
N PRO A 408 -28.85 -28.01 -18.91
CA PRO A 408 -28.94 -29.37 -18.36
C PRO A 408 -28.04 -29.58 -17.13
N ALA A 409 -28.38 -30.61 -16.35
CA ALA A 409 -27.87 -30.86 -15.00
C ALA A 409 -26.55 -31.66 -14.94
N ALA A 410 -25.97 -31.71 -13.73
CA ALA A 410 -24.69 -32.37 -13.42
C ALA A 410 -24.78 -33.89 -13.21
N ALA A 411 -23.65 -34.59 -13.44
CA ALA A 411 -23.16 -35.81 -12.75
C ALA A 411 -21.98 -36.45 -13.55
N PRO A 412 -21.16 -37.34 -12.96
CA PRO A 412 -20.61 -37.37 -11.60
C PRO A 412 -19.06 -37.55 -11.60
N ALA A 413 -18.45 -37.54 -10.41
CA ALA A 413 -17.02 -37.84 -10.24
C ALA A 413 -16.69 -39.36 -10.25
N PRO A 414 -15.45 -39.77 -10.60
CA PRO A 414 -14.88 -41.06 -10.23
C PRO A 414 -14.02 -40.97 -8.97
N ALA A 415 -13.86 -42.10 -8.28
CA ALA A 415 -13.28 -42.18 -6.94
C ALA A 415 -11.78 -42.55 -6.88
N SER A 416 -11.22 -42.26 -5.70
CA SER A 416 -9.93 -42.67 -5.12
C SER A 416 -9.31 -44.00 -5.60
N THR A 417 -7.99 -44.00 -5.75
CA THR A 417 -7.12 -45.17 -5.56
C THR A 417 -6.17 -44.97 -4.39
N LEU A 418 -6.10 -45.98 -3.53
CA LEU A 418 -5.18 -46.07 -2.39
C LEU A 418 -3.76 -46.44 -2.84
N VAL A 419 -2.74 -45.83 -2.24
CA VAL A 419 -1.40 -46.43 -2.11
C VAL A 419 -0.94 -46.30 -0.67
N THR A 420 -0.67 -47.44 -0.02
CA THR A 420 -0.20 -47.55 1.35
C THR A 420 1.31 -47.79 1.44
N SER A 421 1.85 -47.62 2.66
CA SER A 421 3.16 -48.12 3.15
C SER A 421 4.38 -47.22 2.84
N VAL A 422 5.42 -47.09 3.69
CA VAL A 422 5.84 -47.75 4.96
C VAL A 422 6.42 -46.71 5.95
N LYS A 423 6.34 -46.95 7.27
CA LYS A 423 7.05 -46.18 8.32
C LYS A 423 8.50 -46.63 8.50
N SER A 424 9.42 -45.73 8.85
CA SER A 424 10.64 -46.09 9.60
C SER A 424 11.05 -44.98 10.56
N LYS A 425 11.67 -45.38 11.68
CA LYS A 425 11.86 -44.57 12.89
C LYS A 425 13.18 -44.99 13.55
N CYS A 426 14.09 -44.04 13.80
CA CYS A 426 15.24 -44.24 14.68
C CYS A 426 15.39 -43.04 15.62
N ALA A 427 15.51 -43.33 16.93
CA ALA A 427 16.21 -42.48 17.88
C ALA A 427 17.72 -42.82 17.82
N GLY A 428 18.68 -42.11 18.40
CA GLY A 428 18.68 -40.93 19.27
C GLY A 428 20.01 -40.95 20.06
N GLY A 429 20.46 -39.83 20.64
CA GLY A 429 21.68 -39.84 21.46
C GLY A 429 22.24 -38.44 21.75
N ALA A 430 22.61 -38.20 23.00
CA ALA A 430 23.25 -36.97 23.47
C ALA A 430 24.44 -37.33 24.39
N ALA A 431 25.48 -36.49 24.39
CA ALA A 431 26.57 -36.47 25.38
C ALA A 431 27.21 -35.06 25.40
N ALA A 432 27.90 -34.71 26.49
CA ALA A 432 28.09 -33.32 26.91
C ALA A 432 29.52 -32.75 26.78
N GLU A 433 29.54 -31.41 26.77
CA GLU A 433 30.57 -30.44 27.21
C GLU A 433 32.07 -30.78 27.26
N ALA A 434 32.85 -29.86 26.66
CA ALA A 434 34.04 -29.30 27.30
C ALA A 434 34.22 -27.82 26.91
N ALA A 435 34.38 -26.95 27.91
CA ALA A 435 34.90 -25.59 27.80
C ALA A 435 36.08 -25.50 28.81
N PRO A 436 37.11 -24.63 28.64
CA PRO A 436 36.89 -23.18 28.68
C PRO A 436 37.86 -22.30 27.84
N THR A 437 37.40 -21.12 27.47
CA THR A 437 38.14 -19.85 27.68
C THR A 437 37.16 -18.69 27.63
N ALA A 438 37.30 -17.72 28.53
CA ALA A 438 36.44 -16.53 28.54
C ALA A 438 36.79 -15.62 27.36
N ALA A 439 35.79 -15.33 26.53
CA ALA A 439 35.83 -14.24 25.56
C ALA A 439 34.60 -13.35 25.77
N VAL A 440 34.83 -12.05 25.89
CA VAL A 440 33.78 -11.04 25.90
C VAL A 440 32.99 -11.17 24.59
N ALA A 441 31.66 -11.24 24.65
CA ALA A 441 30.81 -11.35 23.48
C ALA A 441 30.80 -10.03 22.69
N ALA A 442 31.85 -9.81 21.91
CA ALA A 442 31.99 -8.70 20.98
C ALA A 442 31.16 -8.98 19.74
N GLY A 443 30.01 -8.31 19.63
CA GLY A 443 29.12 -8.38 18.48
C GLY A 443 28.12 -7.24 18.59
N GLY A 444 28.48 -6.07 18.06
CA GLY A 444 27.57 -4.93 18.00
C GLY A 444 26.37 -5.18 17.08
N ALA A 445 25.50 -4.17 16.99
CA ALA A 445 24.41 -4.13 16.02
C ALA A 445 24.96 -4.36 14.59
N ALA A 446 24.28 -5.22 13.83
CA ALA A 446 24.66 -5.57 12.46
C ALA A 446 24.50 -4.37 11.52
N ARG A 447 25.10 -4.43 10.32
CA ARG A 447 24.89 -3.42 9.28
C ARG A 447 23.39 -3.22 9.04
N TRP A 448 22.96 -1.95 9.03
CA TRP A 448 21.58 -1.46 8.97
C TRP A 448 20.69 -1.69 10.20
N ALA A 449 21.18 -2.33 11.26
CA ALA A 449 20.45 -2.40 12.52
C ALA A 449 20.55 -1.08 13.31
N GLN A 450 19.49 -0.76 14.07
CA GLN A 450 19.49 0.40 14.96
C GLN A 450 20.57 0.26 16.04
N CYS A 451 21.28 1.36 16.29
CA CYS A 451 22.33 1.49 17.29
C CYS A 451 22.17 2.75 18.18
N GLY A 452 21.13 3.54 17.97
CA GLY A 452 20.88 4.74 18.76
C GLY A 452 19.56 5.43 18.44
N GLY A 453 19.31 6.53 19.14
CA GLY A 453 18.05 7.28 19.09
C GLY A 453 17.42 7.46 20.47
N ILE A 454 16.64 8.53 20.66
CA ILE A 454 15.86 8.76 21.88
C ILE A 454 14.93 7.57 22.13
N GLY A 455 15.06 6.97 23.32
CA GLY A 455 14.28 5.80 23.73
C GLY A 455 14.86 4.44 23.34
N PHE A 456 15.93 4.38 22.54
CA PHE A 456 16.55 3.11 22.14
C PHE A 456 17.31 2.45 23.30
N THR A 457 17.04 1.17 23.56
CA THR A 457 17.65 0.37 24.65
C THR A 457 18.46 -0.84 24.16
N GLY A 458 18.67 -0.95 22.83
CA GLY A 458 19.44 -2.04 22.22
C GLY A 458 20.96 -1.80 22.20
N ALA A 459 21.66 -2.56 21.36
CA ALA A 459 23.13 -2.49 21.25
C ALA A 459 23.59 -1.17 20.62
N THR A 460 24.33 -0.35 21.37
CA THR A 460 24.78 0.99 20.93
C THR A 460 26.12 1.02 20.20
N ALA A 461 26.81 -0.11 20.14
CA ALA A 461 28.00 -0.30 19.31
C ALA A 461 27.63 -1.14 18.08
N CYS A 462 28.31 -0.91 16.96
CA CYS A 462 28.13 -1.66 15.72
C CYS A 462 29.12 -2.81 15.57
N GLN A 463 28.87 -3.73 14.62
CA GLN A 463 29.86 -4.75 14.24
C GLN A 463 31.15 -4.10 13.69
N THR A 464 32.27 -4.80 13.80
CA THR A 464 33.59 -4.28 13.43
C THR A 464 33.63 -3.79 11.98
N GLY A 465 34.10 -2.55 11.79
CA GLY A 465 34.16 -1.89 10.48
C GLY A 465 32.94 -1.03 10.15
N LEU A 466 31.95 -0.94 11.06
CA LEU A 466 30.76 -0.13 10.91
C LEU A 466 30.72 1.02 11.94
N THR A 467 30.06 2.12 11.59
CA THR A 467 29.88 3.29 12.46
C THR A 467 28.40 3.48 12.80
N CYS A 468 28.10 3.87 14.04
CA CYS A 468 26.73 4.23 14.42
C CYS A 468 26.44 5.68 13.98
N GLU A 469 25.70 5.84 12.88
CA GLU A 469 25.38 7.14 12.31
C GLU A 469 23.94 7.58 12.64
N LYS A 470 23.82 8.82 13.13
CA LYS A 470 22.55 9.43 13.49
C LYS A 470 21.79 9.87 12.24
N GLN A 471 20.64 9.25 11.99
CA GLN A 471 19.74 9.62 10.90
C GLN A 471 18.75 10.72 11.36
N ASN A 472 18.24 10.61 12.58
CA ASN A 472 17.45 11.66 13.25
C ASN A 472 17.52 11.51 14.78
N ASP A 473 16.79 12.32 15.53
CA ASP A 473 16.81 12.29 17.01
C ASP A 473 16.36 10.94 17.61
N TYR A 474 15.49 10.20 16.93
CA TYR A 474 14.90 8.93 17.39
C TYR A 474 15.55 7.69 16.76
N TYR A 475 16.45 7.87 15.79
CA TYR A 475 17.03 6.75 15.04
C TYR A 475 18.49 7.01 14.63
N SER A 476 19.35 6.05 14.97
CA SER A 476 20.74 5.95 14.48
C SER A 476 20.99 4.50 14.07
N GLN A 477 21.72 4.27 12.99
CA GLN A 477 21.92 2.94 12.39
C GLN A 477 23.41 2.64 12.15
N CYS A 478 23.76 1.35 12.09
CA CYS A 478 25.12 0.92 11.77
C CYS A 478 25.36 0.91 10.25
N VAL A 479 26.35 1.69 9.79
CA VAL A 479 26.73 1.83 8.36
C VAL A 479 28.19 1.51 8.10
#